data_AF-A0A7W8XJJ7-F1
#
_entry.id   AF-A0A7W8XJJ7-F1
#
_cell.length_a   1.000
_cell.length_b   1.000
_cell.length_c   1.000
_cell.angle_alpha   90.00
_cell.angle_beta   90.00
_cell.angle_gamma   90.00
#
_symmetry.space_group_name_H-M   'P 1'
#
loop_
_entity.id
_entity.type
_entity.pdbx_description
1 polymer ?
#
loop_
_entity_poly.entity_id
_entity_poly.type
_entity_poly.pdbx_seq_one_letter_code
_entity_poly.pdbx_strand_id
1 'polypeptide(L)' 'MLIVAFRTMGAYEAMARRLFFANRNVKRFRSFIAMERVKVGLIIALEPQRDRS' A
#
# COMPACT_ATOMS: atom_id res chain seq x y z
N MET A 1 -1.10 4.77 6.76
CA MET A 1 -0.61 3.75 5.82
C MET A 1 -0.81 4.27 4.41
N LEU A 2 0.24 4.34 3.59
CA LEU A 2 0.17 4.83 2.21
C LEU A 2 0.35 3.65 1.25
N ILE A 3 -0.57 3.50 0.31
CA ILE A 3 -0.53 2.46 -0.73
C ILE A 3 -0.46 3.15 -2.09
N VAL A 4 0.56 2.82 -2.88
CA VAL A 4 0.76 3.37 -4.22
C VAL A 4 1.09 2.23 -5.18
N ALA A 5 0.46 2.22 -6.36
CA ALA A 5 0.75 1.26 -7.41
C ALA A 5 1.69 1.89 -8.44
N PHE A 6 2.79 1.19 -8.76
CA PHE A 6 3.75 1.60 -9.79
C PHE A 6 3.79 0.56 -10.89
N ARG A 7 4.05 1.03 -12.13
CA ARG A 7 4.27 0.15 -13.28
C ARG A 7 5.70 -0.40 -13.35
N THR A 8 6.66 0.31 -12.77
CA THR A 8 8.10 -0.04 -12.81
C THR A 8 8.81 0.35 -11.52
N MET A 9 9.98 -0.24 -11.26
CA MET A 9 10.81 0.13 -10.11
C MET A 9 11.40 1.54 -10.21
N GLY A 10 11.76 1.99 -11.41
CA GLY A 10 12.25 3.37 -11.61
C GLY A 10 11.21 4.43 -11.21
N ALA A 11 9.91 4.16 -11.42
CA ALA A 11 8.85 5.06 -10.99
C ALA A 11 8.72 5.13 -9.45
N TYR A 12 8.90 4.00 -8.76
CA TYR A 12 8.96 3.95 -7.30
C TYR A 12 10.18 4.74 -6.76
N GLU A 13 11.35 4.56 -7.36
CA GLU A 13 12.59 5.26 -6.94
C GLU A 13 12.49 6.78 -7.10
N ALA A 14 11.95 7.25 -8.22
CA ALA A 14 11.71 8.67 -8.47
C ALA A 14 10.74 9.28 -7.44
N MET A 15 9.66 8.56 -7.11
CA MET A 15 8.73 8.99 -6.07
C MET A 15 9.42 9.03 -4.70
N ALA A 16 10.13 7.97 -4.34
CA ALA A 16 10.79 7.86 -3.04
C ALA A 16 11.80 8.99 -2.82
N ARG A 17 12.58 9.33 -3.87
CA ARG A 17 13.50 10.48 -3.88
C ARG A 17 12.78 11.81 -3.61
N ARG A 18 11.64 12.05 -4.26
CA ARG A 18 10.88 13.30 -4.10
C ARG A 18 10.19 13.42 -2.74
N LEU A 19 9.59 12.34 -2.23
CA LEU A 19 8.75 12.40 -1.04
C LEU A 19 9.51 12.18 0.27
N PHE A 20 10.51 11.29 0.27
CA PHE A 20 11.19 10.88 1.49
C PHE A 20 12.57 11.49 1.64
N PHE A 21 13.34 11.65 0.56
CA PHE A 21 14.69 12.23 0.65
C PHE A 21 14.70 13.76 0.73
N ALA A 22 13.70 14.45 0.19
CA ALA A 22 13.59 15.91 0.27
C ALA A 22 12.90 16.43 1.55
N ASN A 23 12.35 15.54 2.39
CA ASN A 23 11.53 15.92 3.53
C ASN A 23 12.25 15.64 4.86
N ARG A 24 12.74 16.71 5.51
CA ARG A 24 13.47 16.68 6.79
C ARG A 24 12.69 16.09 7.98
N ASN A 25 11.37 15.90 7.86
CA ASN A 25 10.53 15.32 8.92
C ASN A 25 10.47 13.79 8.88
N VAL A 26 11.02 13.15 7.85
CA VAL A 26 11.01 11.68 7.72
C VAL A 26 12.25 11.10 8.37
N LYS A 27 12.15 10.70 9.65
CA LYS A 27 13.28 10.14 10.42
C LYS A 27 13.59 8.68 10.09
N ARG A 28 12.61 7.89 9.66
CA ARG A 28 12.78 6.49 9.25
C ARG A 28 11.62 6.06 8.37
N PHE A 29 11.91 5.47 7.22
CA PHE A 29 10.89 4.95 6.29
C PHE A 29 11.28 3.55 5.84
N ARG A 30 10.32 2.61 5.89
CA ARG A 30 10.47 1.23 5.45
C ARG A 30 9.39 0.94 4.41
N SER A 31 9.78 0.71 3.17
CA SER A 31 8.87 0.24 2.12
C SER A 31 8.73 -1.28 2.18
N PHE A 32 7.50 -1.77 1.99
CA PHE A 32 7.22 -3.16 1.66
C PHE A 32 6.73 -3.21 0.22
N ILE A 33 7.48 -3.89 -0.64
CA ILE A 33 7.18 -3.99 -2.07
C ILE A 33 6.69 -5.41 -2.34
N ALA A 34 5.48 -5.53 -2.87
CA ALA A 34 4.98 -6.79 -3.40
C ALA A 34 5.34 -6.88 -4.89
N MET A 35 6.31 -7.72 -5.23
CA MET A 35 6.73 -7.96 -6.62
C MET A 35 5.63 -8.64 -7.43
N GLU A 36 4.84 -9.48 -6.79
CA GLU A 36 3.70 -10.17 -7.38
C GLU A 36 2.57 -10.23 -6.34
N ARG A 37 1.34 -9.97 -6.77
CA ARG A 37 0.15 -9.99 -5.89
C ARG A 37 -0.63 -11.29 -6.10
N VAL A 38 -0.25 -12.33 -5.37
CA VAL A 38 -0.90 -13.66 -5.45
C VAL A 38 -2.27 -13.72 -4.76
N LYS A 39 -2.56 -12.78 -3.86
CA LYS A 39 -3.87 -12.65 -3.20
C LYS A 39 -4.13 -11.18 -2.89
N VAL A 40 -5.21 -10.62 -3.45
CA VAL A 40 -5.69 -9.27 -3.15
C VAL A 40 -7.10 -9.40 -2.61
N GLY A 41 -7.32 -8.96 -1.38
CA GLY A 41 -8.61 -9.01 -0.72
C GLY A 41 -8.87 -7.70 0.01
N LEU A 42 -9.92 -7.00 -0.37
CA LEU A 42 -10.50 -5.89 0.40
C LEU A 42 -11.90 -6.24 0.92
N ILE A 43 -12.34 -7.47 0.66
CA ILE A 43 -13.69 -7.93 0.99
C ILE A 43 -13.68 -8.40 2.45
N ILE A 44 -14.35 -7.65 3.29
CA ILE A 44 -14.75 -8.10 4.62
C ILE A 44 -16.11 -8.76 4.43
N ALA A 45 -16.16 -10.08 4.54
CA ALA A 45 -17.44 -10.79 4.53
C ALA A 45 -18.17 -10.43 5.83
N LEU A 46 -19.23 -9.63 5.71
CA LEU A 46 -20.17 -9.43 6.80
C LEU A 46 -20.97 -10.72 6.93
N GLU A 47 -21.08 -11.27 8.14
CA GLU A 47 -21.94 -12.43 8.37
C GLU A 47 -23.35 -12.10 7.85
N PRO A 48 -24.02 -13.02 7.14
CA PRO A 48 -25.38 -12.77 6.71
C PRO A 48 -26.22 -12.48 7.95
N GLN A 49 -26.80 -11.28 7.98
CA GLN A 49 -27.66 -10.81 9.04
C GLN A 49 -28.74 -11.88 9.23
N ARG A 50 -28.64 -12.64 10.33
CA ARG A 50 -29.56 -13.74 10.65
C ARG A 50 -30.93 -13.10 10.83
N ASP A 51 -31.71 -13.16 9.77
CA ASP A 51 -33.08 -12.69 9.77
C ASP A 51 -33.83 -13.50 10.82
N ARG A 52 -34.25 -12.79 11.87
CA ARG A 52 -34.93 -13.33 13.03
C ARG A 52 -36.41 -13.01 12.83
N SER A 53 -37.12 -13.89 12.14
CA SER A 53 -38.59 -13.96 12.17
C SER A 53 -39.06 -15.32 11.68
#